data_AF-A0A9W7YEK1-F1
#
_entry.id   AF-A0A9W7YEK1-F1
#
_cell.length_a   1.000
_cell.length_b   1.000
_cell.length_c   1.000
_cell.angle_alpha   90.00
_cell.angle_beta   90.00
_cell.angle_gamma   90.00
#
_symmetry.space_group_name_H-M   'P 1'
#
loop_
_entity.id
_entity.type
_entity.pdbx_description
1 polymer ?
#
loop_
_entity_poly.entity_id
_entity_poly.type
_entity_poly.pdbx_seq_one_letter_code
_entity_poly.pdbx_strand_id
1 'polypeptide(L)'
;AVPQTLVELQQRYGDLPQTKERMALEKYLRIPGHNCRGYVVQRVKTLSQSCALPAYVFDAGGSFIPDDSTSTADAAAGEQSQAEQPWNASTHPTDGQLLFHLFCTFMDQTMPPVQNTRHPFTDRYVLQPERKPNNNLPVQIIQVARKRPHFCLVVKGAFYDVAPNRNNLFIVLALFVLEIQRECAGYLGLTNLGGKHVDLLAVIS
;
A
#
# COMPACT_ATOMS: atom_id res chain seq x y z
N ALA A 1 -8.15 -23.61 22.91
CA ALA A 1 -8.78 -22.28 23.00
C ALA A 1 -8.52 -21.53 21.70
N VAL A 2 -9.56 -20.94 21.11
CA VAL A 2 -9.45 -20.16 19.86
C VAL A 2 -8.62 -18.90 20.13
N PRO A 3 -7.57 -18.61 19.34
CA PRO A 3 -6.74 -17.42 19.53
C PRO A 3 -7.56 -16.15 19.28
N GLN A 4 -7.43 -15.16 20.18
CA GLN A 4 -8.17 -13.90 20.12
C GLN A 4 -7.36 -12.77 19.47
N THR A 5 -6.04 -12.93 19.38
CA THR A 5 -5.13 -11.94 18.79
C THR A 5 -4.22 -12.56 17.73
N LEU A 6 -3.69 -11.73 16.82
CA LEU A 6 -2.67 -12.18 15.86
C LEU A 6 -1.41 -12.70 16.54
N VAL A 7 -1.07 -12.14 17.71
CA VAL A 7 0.10 -12.57 18.49
C VAL A 7 -0.13 -13.98 19.03
N GLU A 8 -1.29 -14.25 19.61
CA GLU A 8 -1.66 -15.59 20.08
C GLU A 8 -1.74 -16.59 18.92
N LEU A 9 -2.31 -16.17 17.78
CA LEU A 9 -2.38 -16.99 16.57
C LEU A 9 -0.97 -17.38 16.10
N GLN A 10 -0.05 -16.42 16.03
CA GLN A 10 1.33 -16.66 15.62
C GLN A 10 2.08 -17.54 16.62
N GLN A 11 1.93 -17.30 17.93
CA GLN A 11 2.60 -18.09 18.97
C GLN A 11 2.16 -19.55 18.98
N ARG A 12 0.87 -19.81 18.74
CA ARG A 12 0.31 -21.17 18.81
C ARG A 12 0.37 -21.92 17.50
N TYR A 13 0.26 -21.22 16.37
CA TYR A 13 0.05 -21.83 15.06
C TYR A 13 0.98 -21.28 13.98
N GLY A 14 2.10 -20.64 14.36
CA GLY A 14 3.00 -19.94 13.44
C GLY A 14 3.60 -20.78 12.32
N ASP A 15 3.73 -22.10 12.53
CA ASP A 15 4.27 -23.01 11.52
C ASP A 15 3.25 -23.39 10.44
N LEU A 16 1.95 -23.25 10.74
CA LEU A 16 0.88 -23.59 9.80
C LEU A 16 0.89 -22.64 8.60
N PRO A 17 0.77 -23.15 7.37
CA PRO A 17 0.74 -22.32 6.16
C PRO A 17 -0.33 -21.22 6.21
N GLN A 18 -1.53 -21.54 6.71
CA GLN A 18 -2.64 -20.59 6.81
C GLN A 18 -2.31 -19.44 7.77
N THR A 19 -1.60 -19.71 8.86
CA THR A 19 -1.16 -18.68 9.79
C THR A 19 -0.13 -17.77 9.13
N LYS A 20 0.84 -18.33 8.40
CA LYS A 20 1.84 -17.55 7.67
C LYS A 20 1.19 -16.64 6.63
N GLU A 21 0.25 -17.17 5.85
CA GLU A 21 -0.53 -16.42 4.88
C GLU A 21 -1.37 -15.31 5.55
N ARG A 22 -2.06 -15.64 6.64
CA ARG A 22 -2.82 -14.66 7.43
C ARG A 22 -1.94 -13.50 7.92
N MET A 23 -0.74 -13.81 8.41
CA MET A 23 0.22 -12.81 8.88
C MET A 23 0.76 -11.96 7.72
N ALA A 24 0.97 -12.55 6.53
CA ALA A 24 1.35 -11.81 5.33
C ALA A 24 0.23 -10.85 4.87
N LEU A 25 -1.02 -11.33 4.85
CA LEU A 25 -2.20 -10.52 4.48
C LEU A 25 -2.41 -9.34 5.43
N GLU A 26 -2.16 -9.50 6.72
CA GLU A 26 -2.30 -8.40 7.69
C GLU A 26 -1.36 -7.22 7.42
N LYS A 27 -0.22 -7.44 6.75
CA LYS A 27 0.67 -6.34 6.33
C LYS A 27 -0.01 -5.46 5.28
N TYR A 28 -0.80 -6.04 4.38
CA TYR A 28 -1.56 -5.28 3.38
C TYR A 28 -2.74 -4.53 4.01
N LEU A 29 -3.39 -5.13 5.01
CA LEU A 29 -4.61 -4.56 5.61
C LEU A 29 -4.33 -3.51 6.69
N ARG A 30 -3.11 -3.42 7.20
CA ARG A 30 -2.69 -2.45 8.23
C ARG A 30 -1.89 -1.33 7.59
N ILE A 31 -2.55 -0.20 7.35
CA ILE A 31 -1.92 0.99 6.79
C ILE A 31 -1.36 1.84 7.94
N PRO A 32 -0.06 2.19 7.95
CA PRO A 32 0.53 3.00 9.01
C PRO A 32 -0.24 4.31 9.24
N GLY A 33 -0.58 4.59 10.51
CA GLY A 33 -1.33 5.79 10.89
C GLY A 33 -2.85 5.69 10.73
N HIS A 34 -3.38 4.53 10.29
CA HIS A 34 -4.81 4.31 10.12
C HIS A 34 -5.28 3.05 10.86
N ASN A 35 -6.34 3.20 11.67
CA ASN A 35 -6.97 2.11 12.42
C ASN A 35 -8.33 1.75 11.82
N CYS A 36 -8.35 1.38 10.54
CA CYS A 36 -9.60 1.23 9.78
C CYS A 36 -9.61 -0.04 8.91
N ARG A 37 -9.30 -1.20 9.51
CA ARG A 37 -9.17 -2.47 8.79
C ARG A 37 -10.41 -2.85 7.97
N GLY A 38 -11.61 -2.68 8.53
CA GLY A 38 -12.88 -2.99 7.84
C GLY A 38 -13.05 -2.17 6.55
N TYR A 39 -12.84 -0.86 6.65
CA TYR A 39 -12.79 0.04 5.51
C TYR A 39 -11.78 -0.41 4.45
N VAL A 40 -10.54 -0.74 4.84
CA VAL A 40 -9.49 -1.18 3.90
C VAL A 40 -9.92 -2.44 3.16
N VAL A 41 -10.45 -3.44 3.85
CA VAL A 41 -10.93 -4.69 3.23
C VAL A 41 -12.02 -4.40 2.21
N GLN A 42 -13.01 -3.58 2.56
CA GLN A 42 -14.11 -3.25 1.64
C GLN A 42 -13.63 -2.42 0.44
N ARG A 43 -12.72 -1.47 0.64
CA ARG A 43 -12.14 -0.69 -0.46
C ARG A 43 -11.33 -1.56 -1.41
N VAL A 44 -10.48 -2.45 -0.90
CA VAL A 44 -9.73 -3.40 -1.75
C VAL A 44 -10.70 -4.23 -2.59
N LYS A 45 -11.75 -4.80 -1.97
CA LYS A 45 -12.79 -5.55 -2.69
C LYS A 45 -13.48 -4.73 -3.77
N THR A 46 -13.81 -3.47 -3.47
CA THR A 46 -14.50 -2.56 -4.39
C THR A 46 -13.61 -2.20 -5.58
N LEU A 47 -12.36 -1.83 -5.31
CA LEU A 47 -11.38 -1.48 -6.34
C LEU A 47 -11.07 -2.69 -7.23
N SER A 48 -11.00 -3.90 -6.68
CA SER A 48 -10.70 -5.12 -7.43
C SER A 48 -11.84 -5.66 -8.30
N GLN A 49 -13.02 -5.03 -8.32
CA GLN A 49 -14.16 -5.51 -9.12
C GLN A 49 -13.94 -5.41 -10.63
N SER A 50 -13.00 -4.57 -11.08
CA SER A 50 -12.69 -4.37 -12.49
C SER A 50 -11.22 -4.03 -12.69
N CYS A 51 -10.65 -4.50 -13.80
CA CYS A 51 -9.24 -4.29 -14.14
C CYS A 51 -8.87 -2.82 -14.38
N ALA A 52 -9.83 -1.94 -14.70
CA ALA A 52 -9.57 -0.53 -15.00
C ALA A 52 -9.74 0.41 -13.78
N LEU A 53 -10.01 -0.15 -12.60
CA LEU A 53 -10.23 0.61 -11.36
C LEU A 53 -11.25 1.76 -11.52
N PRO A 54 -12.45 1.54 -12.09
CA PRO A 54 -13.42 2.62 -12.34
C PRO A 54 -13.87 3.33 -11.04
N ALA A 55 -13.91 2.59 -9.93
CA ALA A 55 -14.27 3.10 -8.61
C ALA A 55 -13.13 3.83 -7.87
N TYR A 56 -11.97 4.01 -8.51
CA TYR A 56 -10.81 4.67 -7.92
C TYR A 56 -10.96 6.19 -7.88
N VAL A 57 -10.84 6.73 -6.67
CA VAL A 57 -10.85 8.16 -6.38
C VAL A 57 -9.54 8.54 -5.69
N PHE A 58 -8.63 9.18 -6.43
CA PHE A 58 -7.23 9.33 -5.99
C PHE A 58 -7.05 10.15 -4.71
N ASP A 59 -7.85 11.19 -4.49
CA ASP A 59 -7.74 12.13 -3.37
C ASP A 59 -8.84 11.97 -2.31
N ALA A 60 -9.66 10.93 -2.43
CA ALA A 60 -10.65 10.56 -1.44
C ALA A 60 -10.69 9.03 -1.30
N GLY A 61 -11.77 8.50 -0.76
CA GLY A 61 -12.04 7.08 -0.70
C GLY A 61 -13.49 6.79 -1.04
N GLY A 62 -13.93 5.57 -0.78
CA GLY A 62 -15.33 5.16 -0.92
C GLY A 62 -16.06 5.11 0.42
N SER A 63 -17.36 4.85 0.34
CA SER A 63 -18.16 4.47 1.48
C SER A 63 -17.85 3.05 1.95
N PHE A 64 -18.22 2.73 3.19
CA PHE A 64 -18.07 1.39 3.76
C PHE A 64 -19.17 1.06 4.77
N ILE A 65 -19.38 -0.23 5.02
CA ILE A 65 -20.32 -0.74 6.01
C ILE A 65 -19.48 -1.29 7.16
N PRO A 66 -19.53 -0.70 8.37
CA PRO A 66 -18.79 -1.21 9.51
C PRO A 66 -19.30 -2.59 9.95
N ASP A 67 -18.39 -3.52 10.25
CA ASP A 67 -18.75 -4.77 10.90
C ASP A 67 -19.01 -4.51 12.41
N ASP A 68 -20.10 -5.06 12.96
CA ASP A 68 -20.57 -4.95 14.37
C ASP A 68 -19.48 -5.20 15.44
N SER A 69 -18.42 -5.93 15.08
CA SER A 69 -17.30 -6.25 15.99
C SER A 69 -16.41 -5.05 16.39
N THR A 70 -16.59 -3.87 15.80
CA THR A 70 -15.76 -2.68 16.07
C THR A 70 -16.49 -1.53 16.76
N SER A 71 -17.79 -1.65 17.04
CA SER A 71 -18.54 -0.65 17.80
C SER A 71 -18.35 -0.84 19.31
N THR A 72 -17.31 -0.24 19.87
CA THR A 72 -17.25 0.04 21.32
C THR A 72 -17.91 1.38 21.60
N ALA A 73 -19.24 1.43 21.55
CA ALA A 73 -20.07 2.42 22.25
C ALA A 73 -21.55 2.03 22.10
N ASP A 74 -22.16 1.68 23.24
CA ASP A 74 -23.57 1.81 23.57
C ASP A 74 -24.59 1.06 22.69
N ALA A 75 -24.68 -0.25 22.94
CA ALA A 75 -25.77 -1.09 22.48
C ALA A 75 -27.08 -0.76 23.23
N ALA A 76 -27.94 0.04 22.61
CA ALA A 76 -29.38 0.00 22.85
C ALA A 76 -30.06 -0.63 21.63
N ALA A 77 -30.78 -1.72 21.90
CA ALA A 77 -31.35 -2.65 20.93
C ALA A 77 -32.28 -2.00 19.89
N GLY A 78 -32.09 -2.40 18.63
CA GLY A 78 -33.02 -2.21 17.52
C GLY A 78 -32.38 -2.74 16.24
N GLU A 79 -33.15 -3.36 15.36
CA GLU A 79 -32.72 -3.78 14.01
C GLU A 79 -32.23 -2.56 13.21
N GLN A 80 -30.96 -2.19 13.40
CA GLN A 80 -30.32 -1.13 12.65
C GLN A 80 -29.67 -1.77 11.43
N SER A 81 -30.33 -1.60 10.27
CA SER A 81 -29.67 -1.79 8.98
C SER A 81 -28.32 -1.06 9.04
N GLN A 82 -27.22 -1.79 8.87
CA GLN A 82 -25.88 -1.20 8.96
C GLN A 82 -25.78 -0.04 7.98
N ALA A 83 -25.77 1.18 8.51
CA ALA A 83 -25.78 2.38 7.70
C ALA A 83 -24.41 2.53 7.03
N GLU A 84 -24.44 2.65 5.70
CA GLU A 84 -23.26 2.98 4.91
C GLU A 84 -22.63 4.28 5.42
N GLN A 85 -21.37 4.19 5.84
CA GLN A 85 -20.58 5.31 6.34
C GLN A 85 -19.75 5.91 5.20
N PRO A 86 -19.73 7.24 5.04
CA PRO A 86 -18.90 7.89 4.04
C PRO A 86 -17.42 7.85 4.41
N TRP A 87 -16.55 8.09 3.42
CA TRP A 87 -15.12 8.27 3.65
C TRP A 87 -14.85 9.46 4.59
N ASN A 88 -13.79 9.36 5.40
CA ASN A 88 -13.37 10.39 6.35
C ASN A 88 -11.86 10.59 6.29
N ALA A 89 -11.42 11.77 5.87
CA ALA A 89 -10.00 12.11 5.66
C ALA A 89 -9.12 12.01 6.92
N SER A 90 -9.72 12.08 8.12
CA SER A 90 -8.97 12.02 9.39
C SER A 90 -8.69 10.59 9.84
N THR A 91 -9.52 9.62 9.44
CA THR A 91 -9.45 8.23 9.91
C THR A 91 -9.10 7.25 8.79
N HIS A 92 -9.49 7.57 7.56
CA HIS A 92 -9.38 6.68 6.41
C HIS A 92 -8.30 7.17 5.43
N PRO A 93 -7.49 6.26 4.88
CA PRO A 93 -6.62 6.59 3.77
C PRO A 93 -7.46 6.84 2.52
N THR A 94 -6.93 7.68 1.65
CA THR A 94 -7.41 7.80 0.27
C THR A 94 -7.13 6.53 -0.53
N ASP A 95 -7.79 6.33 -1.67
CA ASP A 95 -7.47 5.21 -2.54
C ASP A 95 -6.03 5.32 -3.08
N GLY A 96 -5.52 6.53 -3.32
CA GLY A 96 -4.14 6.74 -3.74
C GLY A 96 -3.13 6.24 -2.70
N GLN A 97 -3.37 6.56 -1.41
CA GLN A 97 -2.54 6.05 -0.32
C GLN A 97 -2.68 4.53 -0.13
N LEU A 98 -3.92 4.02 -0.24
CA LEU A 98 -4.19 2.58 -0.15
C LEU A 98 -3.43 1.82 -1.24
N LEU A 99 -3.58 2.19 -2.51
CA LEU A 99 -2.91 1.50 -3.62
C LEU A 99 -1.38 1.60 -3.52
N PHE A 100 -0.85 2.76 -3.12
CA PHE A 100 0.58 2.90 -2.91
C PHE A 100 1.09 2.00 -1.76
N HIS A 101 0.34 1.91 -0.65
CA HIS A 101 0.65 0.99 0.44
C HIS A 101 0.65 -0.48 -0.01
N LEU A 102 -0.34 -0.89 -0.80
CA LEU A 102 -0.41 -2.25 -1.34
C LEU A 102 0.80 -2.54 -2.23
N PHE A 103 1.18 -1.60 -3.09
CA PHE A 103 2.37 -1.72 -3.94
C PHE A 103 3.65 -1.86 -3.09
N CYS A 104 3.87 -0.97 -2.12
CA CYS A 104 5.02 -1.03 -1.22
C CYS A 104 5.09 -2.35 -0.45
N THR A 105 3.94 -2.82 0.08
CA THR A 105 3.85 -4.09 0.81
C THR A 105 4.15 -5.28 -0.10
N PHE A 106 3.65 -5.27 -1.33
CA PHE A 106 3.94 -6.29 -2.33
C PHE A 106 5.44 -6.34 -2.65
N MET A 107 6.05 -5.18 -2.90
CA MET A 107 7.48 -5.08 -3.17
C MET A 107 8.33 -5.52 -1.98
N ASP A 108 7.97 -5.13 -0.75
CA ASP A 108 8.65 -5.56 0.47
C ASP A 108 8.61 -7.07 0.70
N GLN A 109 7.54 -7.74 0.26
CA GLN A 109 7.40 -9.19 0.37
C GLN A 109 8.09 -9.94 -0.78
N THR A 110 8.23 -9.29 -1.93
CA THR A 110 8.82 -9.91 -3.13
C THR A 110 10.34 -9.75 -3.16
N MET A 111 10.86 -8.66 -2.60
CA MET A 111 12.31 -8.46 -2.51
C MET A 111 12.94 -9.36 -1.44
N PRO A 112 14.14 -9.90 -1.69
CA PRO A 112 14.84 -10.67 -0.69
C PRO A 112 15.19 -9.78 0.53
N PRO A 113 15.29 -10.36 1.73
CA PRO A 113 15.69 -9.63 2.92
C PRO A 113 17.03 -8.90 2.69
N VAL A 114 17.06 -7.62 3.03
CA VAL A 114 18.29 -6.80 2.98
C VAL A 114 18.71 -6.51 4.42
N GLN A 115 20.00 -6.66 4.71
CA GLN A 115 20.56 -6.37 6.03
C GLN A 115 20.18 -4.96 6.49
N ASN A 116 19.87 -4.82 7.79
CA ASN A 116 19.52 -3.56 8.44
C ASN A 116 18.27 -2.85 7.90
N THR A 117 17.39 -3.55 7.19
CA THR A 117 16.08 -3.03 6.76
C THR A 117 14.96 -3.91 7.29
N ARG A 118 13.84 -3.30 7.67
CA ARG A 118 12.60 -4.03 7.98
C ARG A 118 11.77 -4.25 6.72
N HIS A 119 11.86 -3.30 5.81
CA HIS A 119 11.12 -3.21 4.57
C HIS A 119 12.09 -3.01 3.40
N PRO A 120 12.50 -4.08 2.70
CA PRO A 120 13.59 -4.03 1.72
C PRO A 120 13.30 -3.08 0.54
N PHE A 121 12.03 -2.84 0.22
CA PHE A 121 11.61 -1.81 -0.72
C PHE A 121 11.39 -0.47 -0.03
N THR A 122 10.47 -0.42 0.94
CA THR A 122 9.96 0.84 1.50
C THR A 122 11.07 1.65 2.19
N ASP A 123 11.95 1.00 2.96
CA ASP A 123 13.01 1.70 3.70
C ASP A 123 14.07 2.33 2.77
N ARG A 124 14.16 1.89 1.51
CA ARG A 124 15.17 2.31 0.53
C ARG A 124 14.61 3.26 -0.52
N TYR A 125 13.51 2.87 -1.14
CA TYR A 125 12.99 3.51 -2.35
C TYR A 125 11.83 4.46 -2.07
N VAL A 126 11.26 4.45 -0.86
CA VAL A 126 10.23 5.42 -0.46
C VAL A 126 10.87 6.47 0.44
N LEU A 127 11.00 7.69 -0.08
CA LEU A 127 11.58 8.81 0.64
C LEU A 127 10.54 9.43 1.59
N GLN A 128 10.91 9.54 2.87
CA GLN A 128 10.12 10.26 3.86
C GLN A 128 10.31 11.77 3.69
N PRO A 129 9.26 12.60 3.85
CA PRO A 129 9.35 14.05 3.65
C PRO A 129 10.44 14.75 4.47
N GLU A 130 10.77 14.24 5.65
CA GLU A 130 11.76 14.81 6.56
C GLU A 130 13.20 14.37 6.25
N ARG A 131 13.38 13.43 5.31
CA ARG A 131 14.68 12.86 4.94
C ARG A 131 15.20 13.47 3.64
N LYS A 132 16.53 13.54 3.53
CA LYS A 132 17.19 13.91 2.27
C LYS A 132 17.16 12.72 1.30
N PRO A 133 17.06 12.98 -0.02
CA PRO A 133 17.26 11.96 -1.04
C PRO A 133 18.58 11.19 -0.88
N ASN A 134 18.55 9.91 -1.22
CA ASN A 134 19.75 9.08 -1.31
C ASN A 134 20.25 9.07 -2.76
N ASN A 135 21.27 9.88 -3.04
CA ASN A 135 21.83 10.02 -4.38
C ASN A 135 22.52 8.75 -4.91
N ASN A 136 22.75 7.74 -4.07
CA ASN A 136 23.32 6.45 -4.50
C ASN A 136 22.26 5.50 -5.09
N LEU A 137 20.97 5.84 -4.98
CA LEU A 137 19.90 5.09 -5.61
C LEU A 137 19.59 5.68 -6.99
N PRO A 138 19.25 4.84 -7.98
CA PRO A 138 18.85 5.33 -9.30
C PRO A 138 17.61 6.21 -9.21
N VAL A 139 16.65 5.80 -8.39
CA VAL A 139 15.35 6.44 -8.26
C VAL A 139 14.71 6.17 -6.89
N GLN A 140 13.91 7.12 -6.40
CA GLN A 140 13.05 6.99 -5.23
C GLN A 140 11.67 7.62 -5.52
N ILE A 141 10.67 7.27 -4.72
CA ILE A 141 9.32 7.86 -4.75
C ILE A 141 9.10 8.61 -3.44
N ILE A 142 8.51 9.81 -3.52
CA ILE A 142 8.10 10.58 -2.35
C ILE A 142 6.62 10.98 -2.47
N GLN A 143 5.88 10.92 -1.36
CA GLN A 143 4.60 11.58 -1.25
C GLN A 143 4.81 12.98 -0.64
N VAL A 144 4.64 14.03 -1.43
CA VAL A 144 4.93 15.42 -1.01
C VAL A 144 3.76 16.09 -0.28
N ALA A 145 2.54 15.59 -0.44
CA ALA A 145 1.36 16.13 0.22
C ALA A 145 0.56 15.03 0.93
N ARG A 146 0.24 15.24 2.22
CA ARG A 146 -0.42 14.25 3.07
C ARG A 146 -1.95 14.17 2.85
N LYS A 147 -2.62 15.32 2.72
CA LYS A 147 -4.10 15.39 2.63
C LYS A 147 -4.63 15.06 1.24
N ARG A 148 -3.93 15.52 0.20
CA ARG A 148 -4.20 15.21 -1.20
C ARG A 148 -2.99 14.43 -1.71
N PRO A 149 -3.09 13.10 -1.91
CA PRO A 149 -1.95 12.29 -2.30
C PRO A 149 -1.34 12.83 -3.58
N HIS A 150 -0.06 13.16 -3.47
CA HIS A 150 0.72 13.67 -4.57
C HIS A 150 2.10 13.04 -4.47
N PHE A 151 2.39 12.20 -5.45
CA PHE A 151 3.62 11.47 -5.57
C PHE A 151 4.53 12.16 -6.59
N CYS A 152 5.82 12.23 -6.28
CA CYS A 152 6.86 12.70 -7.17
C CYS A 152 7.97 11.65 -7.26
N LEU A 153 8.73 11.71 -8.34
CA LEU A 153 9.90 10.87 -8.52
C LEU A 153 11.16 11.65 -8.09
N VAL A 154 12.13 10.96 -7.51
CA VAL A 154 13.43 11.53 -7.17
C VAL A 154 14.50 10.73 -7.89
N VAL A 155 15.15 11.31 -8.89
CA VAL A 155 16.18 10.65 -9.71
C VAL A 155 17.50 11.35 -9.47
N LYS A 156 18.50 10.61 -8.95
CA LYS A 156 19.85 11.14 -8.64
C LYS A 156 19.81 12.44 -7.81
N GLY A 157 18.84 12.54 -6.89
CA GLY A 157 18.65 13.68 -5.99
C GLY A 157 17.78 14.82 -6.54
N ALA A 158 17.40 14.80 -7.82
CA ALA A 158 16.51 15.78 -8.42
C ALA A 158 15.05 15.34 -8.34
N PHE A 159 14.15 16.27 -8.00
CA PHE A 159 12.71 16.03 -7.90
C PHE A 159 12.04 16.25 -9.26
N TYR A 160 11.28 15.25 -9.70
CA TYR A 160 10.48 15.28 -10.92
C TYR A 160 9.02 15.22 -10.54
N ASP A 161 8.33 16.32 -10.81
CA ASP A 161 6.94 16.47 -10.47
C ASP A 161 6.02 15.90 -11.57
N VAL A 162 4.92 15.30 -11.14
CA VAL A 162 3.88 14.72 -12.00
C VAL A 162 2.55 15.31 -11.57
N ALA A 163 1.79 15.91 -12.48
CA ALA A 163 0.57 16.63 -12.14
C ALA A 163 -0.35 15.87 -11.14
N PRO A 164 -0.82 16.52 -10.04
CA PRO A 164 -1.55 15.88 -8.94
C PRO A 164 -3.02 15.59 -9.33
N ASN A 165 -3.21 14.63 -10.23
CA ASN A 165 -4.51 14.20 -10.72
C ASN A 165 -4.71 12.68 -10.50
N ARG A 166 -5.84 12.14 -10.99
CA ARG A 166 -6.18 10.72 -10.87
C ARG A 166 -5.07 9.77 -11.36
N ASN A 167 -4.26 10.19 -12.33
CA ASN A 167 -3.22 9.34 -12.89
C ASN A 167 -1.85 9.51 -12.21
N ASN A 168 -1.70 10.44 -11.27
CA ASN A 168 -0.42 10.77 -10.64
C ASN A 168 0.32 9.54 -10.10
N LEU A 169 -0.34 8.72 -9.27
CA LEU A 169 0.27 7.51 -8.71
C LEU A 169 0.74 6.54 -9.82
N PHE A 170 -0.13 6.24 -10.79
CA PHE A 170 0.18 5.27 -11.84
C PHE A 170 1.32 5.75 -12.74
N ILE A 171 1.35 7.04 -13.09
CA ILE A 171 2.43 7.63 -13.88
C ILE A 171 3.74 7.58 -13.09
N VAL A 172 3.74 7.93 -11.81
CA VAL A 172 4.95 7.86 -10.97
C VAL A 172 5.47 6.42 -10.85
N LEU A 173 4.59 5.43 -10.68
CA LEU A 173 4.99 4.02 -10.64
C LEU A 173 5.56 3.56 -12.00
N ALA A 174 4.95 3.95 -13.12
CA ALA A 174 5.48 3.63 -14.44
C ALA A 174 6.85 4.28 -14.69
N LEU A 175 7.03 5.55 -14.31
CA LEU A 175 8.31 6.24 -14.40
C LEU A 175 9.37 5.63 -13.47
N PHE A 176 8.98 5.20 -12.27
CA PHE A 176 9.87 4.46 -11.38
C PHE A 176 10.39 3.17 -12.03
N VAL A 177 9.49 2.36 -12.60
CA VAL A 177 9.86 1.12 -13.30
C VAL A 177 10.72 1.42 -14.53
N LEU A 178 10.40 2.48 -15.28
CA LEU A 178 11.20 2.94 -16.42
C LEU A 178 12.63 3.28 -16.01
N GLU A 179 12.83 4.02 -14.91
CA GLU A 179 14.18 4.35 -14.48
C GLU A 179 14.96 3.16 -13.94
N ILE A 180 14.30 2.20 -13.30
CA ILE A 180 14.95 0.92 -12.95
C ILE A 180 15.33 0.13 -14.21
N GLN A 181 14.49 0.14 -15.25
CA GLN A 181 14.83 -0.48 -16.53
C GLN A 181 16.05 0.17 -17.17
N ARG A 182 16.13 1.50 -17.17
CA ARG A 182 17.20 2.27 -17.82
C ARG A 182 18.52 2.20 -17.07
N GLU A 183 18.50 2.38 -15.75
CA GLU A 183 19.73 2.51 -14.95
C GLU A 183 20.20 1.19 -14.35
N CYS A 184 19.31 0.20 -14.22
CA CYS A 184 19.60 -1.07 -13.55
C CYS A 184 19.18 -2.30 -14.37
N ALA A 185 18.93 -2.15 -15.68
CA ALA A 185 18.53 -3.22 -16.59
C ALA A 185 17.31 -4.04 -16.09
N GLY A 186 16.41 -3.38 -15.35
CA GLY A 186 15.19 -3.99 -14.81
C GLY A 186 15.37 -4.65 -13.45
N TYR A 187 16.54 -4.54 -12.83
CA TYR A 187 16.84 -5.12 -11.52
C TYR A 187 16.72 -4.08 -10.41
N LEU A 188 15.87 -4.36 -9.41
CA LEU A 188 15.79 -3.63 -8.17
C LEU A 188 16.55 -4.41 -7.08
N GLY A 189 17.84 -4.12 -6.94
CA GLY A 189 18.74 -4.97 -6.14
C GLY A 189 18.90 -6.34 -6.80
N LEU A 190 18.52 -7.42 -6.11
CA LEU A 190 18.54 -8.79 -6.65
C LEU A 190 17.21 -9.21 -7.30
N THR A 191 16.19 -8.35 -7.25
CA THR A 191 14.84 -8.65 -7.76
C THR A 191 14.71 -8.18 -9.20
N ASN A 192 14.43 -9.11 -10.13
CA ASN A 192 14.12 -8.78 -11.52
C ASN A 192 12.64 -8.35 -11.65
N LEU A 193 12.38 -7.10 -12.05
CA LEU A 193 11.03 -6.57 -12.22
C LEU A 193 10.29 -7.15 -13.43
N GLY A 194 11.00 -7.73 -14.40
CA GLY A 194 10.43 -8.47 -15.54
C GLY A 194 10.31 -9.97 -15.30
N GLY A 195 10.64 -10.44 -14.10
CA GLY A 195 10.45 -11.84 -13.74
C GLY A 195 8.95 -12.20 -13.69
N LYS A 196 8.62 -13.45 -14.00
CA LYS A 196 7.22 -13.97 -14.07
C LYS A 196 6.36 -13.72 -12.82
N HIS A 197 6.97 -13.42 -11.68
CA HIS A 197 6.27 -13.22 -10.40
C HIS A 197 5.96 -11.74 -10.12
N VAL A 198 6.60 -10.82 -10.86
CA VAL A 198 6.46 -9.37 -10.69
C VAL A 198 5.85 -8.75 -11.93
N ASP A 199 6.41 -9.06 -13.11
CA ASP A 199 5.97 -8.64 -14.44
C ASP A 199 5.65 -7.13 -14.59
N LEU A 200 6.34 -6.29 -13.81
CA LEU A 200 6.12 -4.85 -13.81
C LEU A 200 6.70 -4.19 -15.08
N LEU A 201 7.69 -4.80 -15.73
CA LEU A 201 8.23 -4.26 -16.99
C LEU A 201 7.21 -4.28 -18.14
N ALA A 202 6.18 -5.14 -18.08
CA ALA A 202 5.12 -5.16 -19.07
C ALA A 202 4.32 -3.84 -19.13
N VAL A 203 4.34 -3.04 -18.06
CA VAL A 203 3.63 -1.75 -17.98
C VAL A 203 4.29 -0.66 -18.84
N ILE A 204 5.59 -0.80 -19.15
CA ILE A 204 6.36 0.17 -19.95
C ILE A 204 6.73 -0.35 -21.34
N SER A 205 6.26 -1.55 -21.70
CA SER A 205 6.54 -2.23 -22.96
C SER A 205 5.60 -1.82 -24.09
#